data_AF-A0A830FRU2-F1
#
_entry.id   AF-A0A830FRU2-F1
#
_cell.length_a   1.000
_cell.length_b   1.000
_cell.length_c   1.000
_cell.angle_alpha   90.00
_cell.angle_beta   90.00
_cell.angle_gamma   90.00
#
_symmetry.space_group_name_H-M   'P 1'
#
loop_
_entity.id
_entity.type
_entity.pdbx_description
1 polymer ?
#
loop_
_entity_poly.entity_id
_entity_poly.type
_entity_poly.pdbx_seq_one_letter_code
_entity_poly.pdbx_strand_id
1 'polypeptide(L)'
;MVTSTPLFLGGFPGGMELALVLLIAVLLFGANKIPKLARSTGQAMGEFQRGREEIENELEEVREGGATTEGDADVTTDTDVETESIDSDTESTTSKNA
;
A
#
# COMPACT_ATOMS: atom_id res chain seq x y z
N MET A 1 27.08 -24.22 -19.88
CA MET A 1 26.12 -23.38 -20.61
C MET A 1 25.43 -22.53 -19.57
N VAL A 2 25.72 -21.23 -19.50
CA VAL A 2 25.14 -20.34 -18.50
C VAL A 2 23.73 -20.03 -18.96
N THR A 3 22.73 -20.65 -18.35
CA THR A 3 21.34 -20.35 -18.64
C THR A 3 21.02 -18.98 -18.05
N SER A 4 20.96 -17.96 -18.90
CA SER A 4 20.36 -16.66 -18.58
C SER A 4 18.86 -16.86 -18.42
N THR A 5 18.43 -17.32 -17.26
CA THR A 5 17.03 -17.23 -16.86
C THR A 5 16.81 -15.78 -16.41
N PRO A 6 16.02 -14.97 -17.14
CA PRO A 6 15.64 -13.65 -16.63
C PRO A 6 14.81 -13.87 -15.36
N LEU A 7 15.40 -13.55 -14.22
CA LEU A 7 14.84 -13.77 -12.88
C LEU A 7 13.71 -12.78 -12.53
N PHE A 8 13.15 -12.10 -13.53
CA PHE A 8 12.04 -11.14 -13.40
C PHE A 8 10.66 -11.80 -13.34
N LEU A 9 10.57 -13.14 -13.42
CA LEU A 9 9.29 -13.87 -13.52
C LEU A 9 8.59 -14.08 -12.15
N GLY A 10 9.26 -13.76 -11.04
CA GLY A 10 8.79 -14.03 -9.69
C GLY A 10 8.27 -12.82 -8.92
N GLY A 11 7.50 -11.91 -9.55
CA GLY A 11 6.67 -10.89 -8.89
C GLY A 11 7.37 -9.77 -8.10
N PHE A 12 8.48 -10.05 -7.41
CA PHE A 12 9.27 -9.09 -6.66
C PHE A 12 10.76 -9.38 -6.86
N PRO A 13 11.53 -8.44 -7.44
CA PRO A 13 12.97 -8.57 -7.49
C PRO A 13 13.53 -8.55 -6.05
N GLY A 14 14.39 -9.50 -5.74
CA GLY A 14 15.10 -9.55 -4.46
C GLY A 14 15.97 -8.30 -4.24
N GLY A 15 16.45 -8.11 -3.01
CA GLY A 15 17.18 -6.89 -2.64
C GLY A 15 18.41 -6.59 -3.53
N MET A 16 19.10 -7.62 -4.03
CA MET A 16 20.24 -7.45 -4.93
C MET A 16 19.82 -6.95 -6.33
N GLU A 17 18.69 -7.43 -6.84
CA GLU A 17 18.16 -7.01 -8.14
C GLU A 17 17.64 -5.59 -8.08
N LEU A 18 16.93 -5.25 -6.99
CA LEU A 18 16.47 -3.89 -6.72
C LEU A 18 17.64 -2.92 -6.59
N ALA A 19 18.74 -3.34 -5.95
CA ALA A 19 19.97 -2.55 -5.88
C ALA A 19 20.62 -2.33 -7.26
N LEU A 20 20.61 -3.34 -8.14
CA LEU A 20 21.13 -3.22 -9.51
C LEU A 20 20.28 -2.25 -10.36
N VAL A 21 18.94 -2.36 -10.27
CA VAL A 21 18.02 -1.45 -10.96
C VAL A 21 18.21 -0.02 -10.43
N LEU A 22 18.31 0.15 -9.11
CA LEU A 22 18.56 1.44 -8.48
C LEU A 22 19.90 2.04 -8.94
N LEU A 23 20.95 1.23 -9.07
CA LEU A 23 22.25 1.66 -9.58
C LEU A 23 22.13 2.19 -11.02
N ILE A 24 21.44 1.47 -11.90
CA ILE A 24 21.21 1.91 -13.29
C ILE A 24 20.39 3.21 -13.31
N ALA A 25 19.32 3.29 -12.51
CA ALA A 25 18.51 4.50 -12.40
C ALA A 25 19.33 5.70 -11.90
N VAL A 26 20.22 5.50 -10.93
CA VAL A 26 21.14 6.53 -10.43
C VAL A 26 22.16 6.96 -11.49
N LEU A 27 22.62 6.08 -12.37
CA LEU A 27 23.51 6.47 -13.47
C LEU A 27 22.78 7.31 -14.54
N LEU A 28 21.51 6.99 -14.83
CA LEU A 28 20.71 7.71 -15.83
C LEU A 28 20.24 9.08 -15.31
N PHE A 29 19.70 9.12 -14.10
CA PHE A 29 19.08 10.32 -13.52
C PHE A 29 20.01 11.11 -12.58
N GLY A 30 21.02 10.45 -12.01
CA GLY A 30 21.93 10.99 -11.00
C GLY A 30 21.45 10.76 -9.56
N ALA A 31 22.39 10.53 -8.63
CA ALA A 31 22.11 10.25 -7.21
C ALA A 31 21.28 11.34 -6.51
N ASN A 32 21.37 12.59 -6.99
CA ASN A 32 20.66 13.72 -6.40
C ASN A 32 19.25 13.94 -6.97
N LYS A 33 18.86 13.29 -8.08
CA LYS A 33 17.56 13.59 -8.73
C LYS A 33 16.41 12.90 -8.05
N ILE A 34 16.48 11.58 -7.86
CA ILE A 34 15.44 10.81 -7.17
C ILE A 34 15.09 11.41 -5.78
N PRO A 35 16.06 11.69 -4.87
CA PRO A 35 15.72 12.26 -3.57
C PRO A 35 15.18 13.69 -3.66
N LYS A 36 15.66 14.48 -4.62
CA LYS A 36 15.16 15.86 -4.82
C LYS A 36 13.72 15.86 -5.33
N LEU A 37 13.40 14.98 -6.28
CA LEU A 37 12.04 14.79 -6.79
C LEU A 37 11.12 14.34 -5.65
N ALA A 38 11.51 13.29 -4.91
CA ALA A 38 10.76 12.80 -3.76
C ALA A 38 10.49 13.90 -2.73
N ARG A 39 11.47 14.76 -2.43
CA ARG A 39 11.28 15.88 -1.51
C ARG A 39 10.27 16.89 -2.03
N SER A 40 10.40 17.34 -3.27
CA SER A 40 9.48 18.33 -3.86
C SER A 40 8.05 17.80 -4.02
N THR A 41 7.91 16.55 -4.48
CA THR A 41 6.62 15.88 -4.60
C THR A 41 6.01 15.64 -3.23
N GLY A 42 6.81 15.25 -2.23
CA GLY A 42 6.34 15.07 -0.87
C GLY A 42 5.87 16.37 -0.21
N GLN A 43 6.56 17.48 -0.46
CA GLN A 43 6.11 18.80 0.00
C GLN A 43 4.79 19.20 -0.66
N ALA A 44 4.70 19.07 -1.99
CA ALA A 44 3.48 19.37 -2.72
C ALA A 44 2.29 18.50 -2.27
N MET A 45 2.51 17.18 -2.09
CA MET A 45 1.46 16.29 -1.57
C MET A 45 1.07 16.62 -0.13
N GLY A 46 2.02 17.01 0.72
CA GLY A 46 1.75 17.39 2.10
C GLY A 46 0.90 18.67 2.20
N GLU A 47 1.22 19.69 1.40
CA GLU A 47 0.42 20.92 1.33
C GLU A 47 -0.96 20.66 0.71
N PHE A 48 -1.03 19.81 -0.31
CA PHE A 48 -2.28 19.41 -0.93
C PHE A 48 -3.20 18.66 0.05
N GLN A 49 -2.65 17.73 0.84
CA GLN A 49 -3.45 16.97 1.82
C GLN A 49 -4.01 17.89 2.91
N ARG A 50 -3.22 18.86 3.40
CA ARG A 50 -3.67 19.87 4.37
C ARG A 50 -4.76 20.77 3.81
N GLY A 51 -4.57 21.27 2.58
CA GLY A 51 -5.58 22.09 1.93
C GLY A 51 -6.88 21.31 1.70
N ARG A 52 -6.81 20.01 1.38
CA ARG A 52 -8.00 19.16 1.26
C ARG A 52 -8.75 18.99 2.58
N GLU A 53 -8.02 18.80 3.68
CA GLU A 53 -8.60 18.66 5.02
C GLU A 53 -9.25 19.96 5.49
N GLU A 54 -8.62 21.11 5.23
CA GLU A 54 -9.22 22.43 5.51
C GLU A 54 -10.51 22.66 4.71
N ILE A 55 -10.51 22.32 3.42
CA ILE A 55 -11.72 22.39 2.58
C ILE A 55 -12.81 21.45 3.10
N GLU A 56 -12.46 20.22 3.48
CA GLU A 56 -13.42 19.24 4.02
C GLU A 56 -14.06 19.75 5.32
N ASN A 57 -13.26 20.30 6.24
CA ASN A 57 -13.73 20.91 7.49
C ASN A 57 -14.62 22.14 7.23
N GLU A 58 -14.25 23.02 6.28
CA GLU A 58 -15.08 24.16 5.90
C GLU A 58 -16.42 23.70 5.29
N LEU A 59 -16.41 22.65 4.47
CA LEU A 59 -17.63 22.09 3.89
C LEU A 59 -18.53 21.46 4.95
N GLU A 60 -17.95 20.81 5.96
CA GLU A 60 -18.68 20.25 7.10
C GLU A 60 -19.28 21.35 7.98
N GLU A 61 -18.52 22.41 8.28
CA GLU A 61 -19.01 23.57 9.04
C GLU A 61 -20.15 24.29 8.30
N VAL A 62 -20.07 24.43 6.98
CA VAL A 62 -21.16 24.99 6.16
C VAL A 62 -22.37 24.06 6.13
N ARG A 63 -22.17 22.75 6.15
CA ARG A 63 -23.25 21.74 6.19
C ARG A 63 -23.96 21.74 7.55
N GLU A 64 -23.21 21.91 8.63
CA GLU A 64 -23.72 21.91 10.01
C GLU A 64 -24.34 23.27 10.38
N GLY A 65 -23.79 24.39 9.88
CA GLY A 65 -24.34 25.74 10.05
C GLY A 65 -25.66 26.02 9.33
N GLY A 66 -26.16 25.07 8.54
CA GLY A 66 -27.39 25.16 7.74
C GLY A 66 -28.62 24.40 8.26
N ALA A 67 -28.54 23.64 9.36
CA ALA A 67 -29.66 22.81 9.80
C ALA A 67 -29.81 22.75 11.33
N THR A 68 -30.78 23.51 11.84
CA THR A 68 -31.55 23.05 13.00
C THR A 68 -32.40 21.84 12.58
N THR A 69 -32.39 20.81 13.43
CA THR A 69 -33.31 19.65 13.50
C THR A 69 -32.80 18.32 12.92
N GLU A 70 -32.44 17.44 13.87
CA GLU A 70 -32.62 15.97 13.94
C GLU A 70 -32.33 15.07 12.72
N GLY A 71 -31.56 13.99 12.95
CA GLY A 71 -31.73 12.73 12.22
C GLY A 71 -30.45 11.97 11.87
N ASP A 72 -30.03 11.09 12.78
CA ASP A 72 -29.63 9.69 12.56
C ASP A 72 -28.95 9.29 11.22
N ALA A 73 -27.71 8.80 11.32
CA ALA A 73 -27.26 7.61 10.61
C ALA A 73 -25.94 7.11 11.22
N ASP A 74 -26.10 6.30 12.26
CA ASP A 74 -25.24 5.17 12.57
C ASP A 74 -24.73 4.48 11.29
N VAL A 75 -23.41 4.49 11.09
CA VAL A 75 -22.70 3.38 10.42
C VAL A 75 -21.47 3.08 11.27
N THR A 76 -21.72 2.40 12.38
CA THR A 76 -20.75 1.49 12.97
C THR A 76 -20.49 0.35 11.98
N THR A 77 -19.38 0.40 11.25
CA THR A 77 -18.77 -0.83 10.75
C THR A 77 -17.68 -1.25 11.72
N ASP A 78 -18.14 -1.81 12.85
CA ASP A 78 -17.42 -2.87 13.53
C ASP A 78 -17.21 -4.00 12.51
N THR A 79 -15.97 -4.30 12.20
CA THR A 79 -15.60 -5.59 11.61
C THR A 79 -14.42 -6.10 12.40
N ASP A 80 -14.73 -6.44 13.65
CA ASP A 80 -14.08 -7.53 14.36
C ASP A 80 -14.21 -8.80 13.52
N VAL A 81 -13.11 -9.26 12.93
CA VAL A 81 -12.97 -10.65 12.51
C VAL A 81 -11.74 -11.18 13.22
N GLU A 82 -11.93 -11.56 14.48
CA GLU A 82 -11.07 -12.53 15.13
C GLU A 82 -11.45 -13.94 14.65
N THR A 83 -10.43 -14.62 14.14
CA THR A 83 -10.14 -16.04 14.39
C THR A 83 -11.19 -17.08 13.99
N GLU A 84 -10.97 -17.73 12.84
CA GLU A 84 -11.15 -19.18 12.76
C GLU A 84 -9.88 -19.85 12.23
N SER A 85 -9.21 -20.51 13.16
CA SER A 85 -8.33 -21.66 12.96
C SER A 85 -8.96 -22.67 12.00
N ILE A 86 -8.38 -22.83 10.81
CA ILE A 86 -8.62 -23.99 9.96
C ILE A 86 -7.43 -24.94 10.14
N ASP A 87 -7.49 -25.69 11.25
CA ASP A 87 -6.92 -27.03 11.30
C ASP A 87 -8.07 -27.97 10.95
N SER A 88 -7.99 -28.64 9.79
CA SER A 88 -8.90 -29.71 9.43
C SER A 88 -8.15 -30.71 8.56
N ASP A 89 -7.86 -31.84 9.22
CA ASP A 89 -8.01 -33.19 8.70
C ASP A 89 -6.93 -33.72 7.75
N THR A 90 -5.94 -34.32 8.41
CA THR A 90 -5.71 -35.77 8.32
C THR A 90 -6.91 -36.53 7.74
N GLU A 91 -6.78 -37.11 6.55
CA GLU A 91 -7.11 -38.53 6.31
C GLU A 91 -6.31 -39.08 5.12
N SER A 92 -5.35 -39.94 5.46
CA SER A 92 -5.19 -41.29 4.90
C SER A 92 -5.47 -41.49 3.40
N THR A 93 -4.40 -41.64 2.62
CA THR A 93 -4.33 -42.75 1.66
C THR A 93 -2.98 -43.47 1.77
N THR A 94 -3.09 -44.72 2.19
CA THR A 94 -2.15 -45.83 2.07
C THR A 94 -1.32 -45.86 0.77
N SER A 95 0.01 -46.02 0.89
CA SER A 95 0.85 -46.98 0.12
C SER A 95 2.31 -46.84 0.59
N LYS A 96 2.87 -47.69 1.47
CA LYS A 96 3.50 -48.99 1.16
C LYS A 96 4.55 -48.93 0.03
N ASN A 97 5.82 -48.71 0.38
CA ASN A 97 6.93 -49.60 -0.04
C ASN A 97 8.32 -49.17 0.46
N ALA A 98 9.08 -50.21 0.84
CA ALA A 98 10.52 -50.32 1.11
C ALA A 98 11.03 -49.80 2.46
#